data_AF-A0A433PAF2-F1
#
_entry.id   AF-A0A433PAF2-F1
#
_cell.length_a   1.000
_cell.length_b   1.000
_cell.length_c   1.000
_cell.angle_alpha   90.00
_cell.angle_beta   90.00
_cell.angle_gamma   90.00
#
_symmetry.space_group_name_H-M   'P 1'
#
loop_
_entity.id
_entity.type
_entity.pdbx_description
1 polymer ?
#
loop_
_entity_poly.entity_id
_entity_poly.type
_entity_poly.pdbx_seq_one_letter_code
_entity_poly.pdbx_strand_id
1 'polypeptide(L)'
;MHLFRGIAVFICVLQLFALATSLPVPTSAQVELNTYQIVNNYFSGQIYIENLAYAKVVTVYYSTAANVWNVTGDSIAASYSSSISGTNYEYWVFNASIGSQGISEFYIQYQVNGTSYYDNNSGNNYKVSSTTSISTTSSTTATSKTSTTTSKTTTSTTATSTSTTPWADRVIYQ
;
A
#
# COMPACT_ATOMS: atom_id res chain seq x y z
N MET A 1 59.20 5.88 -49.91
CA MET A 1 57.93 6.64 -49.99
C MET A 1 56.83 5.74 -49.45
N HIS A 2 56.18 6.19 -48.39
CA HIS A 2 55.50 5.37 -47.40
C HIS A 2 54.17 4.76 -47.86
N LEU A 3 53.91 3.56 -47.31
CA LEU A 3 52.67 2.80 -47.35
C LEU A 3 51.46 3.64 -46.94
N PHE A 4 50.40 3.56 -47.75
CA PHE A 4 49.03 3.68 -47.27
C PHE A 4 48.37 2.32 -47.49
N ARG A 5 47.77 1.76 -46.43
CA ARG A 5 46.33 1.45 -46.42
C ARG A 5 45.92 0.64 -45.20
N GLY A 6 44.92 1.19 -44.51
CA GLY A 6 43.81 0.41 -43.98
C GLY A 6 43.96 -0.01 -42.53
N ILE A 7 43.29 0.73 -41.65
CA ILE A 7 42.52 0.15 -40.55
C ILE A 7 41.27 1.02 -40.43
N ALA A 8 40.15 0.46 -40.87
CA ALA A 8 38.83 0.97 -40.57
C ALA A 8 38.59 0.67 -39.08
N VAL A 9 38.71 1.67 -38.21
CA VAL A 9 38.27 1.54 -36.82
C VAL A 9 36.79 1.86 -36.81
N PHE A 10 35.99 0.80 -36.92
CA PHE A 10 34.56 0.83 -36.66
C PHE A 10 34.39 1.06 -35.14
N ILE A 11 34.33 2.32 -34.72
CA ILE A 11 34.08 2.67 -33.32
C ILE A 11 32.64 2.27 -33.04
N CYS A 12 32.49 1.11 -32.41
CA CYS A 12 31.26 0.61 -31.82
C CYS A 12 30.77 1.69 -30.84
N VAL A 13 29.73 2.43 -31.25
CA VAL A 13 28.99 3.31 -30.36
C VAL A 13 28.30 2.40 -29.36
N LEU A 14 28.97 2.16 -28.23
CA LEU A 14 28.39 1.51 -27.07
C LEU A 14 27.31 2.48 -26.57
N GLN A 15 26.09 2.34 -27.11
CA GLN A 15 24.92 2.99 -26.56
C GLN A 15 24.80 2.49 -25.13
N LEU A 16 25.14 3.36 -24.19
CA LEU A 16 24.86 3.17 -22.78
C LEU A 16 23.33 3.14 -22.67
N PHE A 17 22.75 1.97 -22.85
CA PHE A 17 21.37 1.70 -22.47
C PHE A 17 21.35 1.89 -20.96
N ALA A 18 20.91 3.06 -20.51
CA ALA A 18 20.57 3.24 -19.12
C ALA A 18 19.49 2.22 -18.82
N LEU A 19 19.86 1.14 -18.12
CA LEU A 19 18.90 0.23 -17.51
C LEU A 19 18.17 1.09 -16.49
N ALA A 20 17.04 1.66 -16.90
CA ALA A 20 16.06 2.19 -15.98
C ALA A 20 15.58 0.99 -15.17
N THR A 21 16.21 0.74 -14.03
CA THR A 21 15.79 -0.29 -13.10
C THR A 21 14.48 0.22 -12.49
N SER A 22 13.35 -0.17 -13.08
CA SER A 22 12.07 -0.03 -12.40
C SER A 22 12.17 -0.76 -11.07
N LEU A 23 11.73 -0.12 -9.99
CA LEU A 23 11.70 -0.76 -8.68
C LEU A 23 10.94 -2.09 -8.76
N PRO A 24 11.38 -3.12 -8.02
CA PRO A 24 10.80 -4.45 -8.13
C PRO A 24 9.34 -4.43 -7.65
N VAL A 25 8.48 -5.13 -8.39
CA VAL A 25 7.11 -5.46 -7.95
C VAL A 25 7.18 -6.24 -6.63
N PRO A 26 6.23 -6.05 -5.69
CA PRO A 26 6.21 -6.78 -4.43
C PRO A 26 6.20 -8.30 -4.64
N THR A 27 6.81 -9.04 -3.72
CA THR A 27 6.91 -10.52 -3.80
C THR A 27 6.05 -11.26 -2.78
N SER A 28 5.52 -10.57 -1.78
CA SER A 28 4.73 -11.19 -0.70
C SER A 28 3.56 -10.35 -0.17
N ALA A 29 3.55 -9.04 -0.42
CA ALA A 29 2.51 -8.15 0.09
C ALA A 29 1.30 -8.14 -0.87
N GLN A 30 0.10 -8.40 -0.37
CA GLN A 30 -1.12 -8.40 -1.20
C GLN A 30 -1.48 -7.01 -1.74
N VAL A 31 -1.03 -5.98 -1.04
CA VAL A 31 -1.21 -4.57 -1.38
C VAL A 31 0.05 -3.82 -0.95
N GLU A 32 0.56 -2.95 -1.82
CA GLU A 32 1.68 -2.06 -1.52
C GLU A 32 1.57 -0.77 -2.32
N LEU A 33 1.80 0.37 -1.69
CA LEU A 33 1.89 1.65 -2.37
C LEU A 33 3.11 1.67 -3.30
N ASN A 34 2.89 1.96 -4.59
CA ASN A 34 4.00 2.18 -5.51
C ASN A 34 4.51 3.62 -5.43
N THR A 35 3.61 4.58 -5.66
CA THR A 35 3.90 6.01 -5.68
C THR A 35 2.68 6.83 -5.28
N TYR A 36 2.91 8.04 -4.78
CA TYR A 36 1.87 9.05 -4.62
C TYR A 36 2.41 10.45 -4.89
N GLN A 37 1.51 11.40 -5.09
CA GLN A 37 1.82 12.82 -5.24
C GLN A 37 0.64 13.70 -4.84
N ILE A 38 0.95 14.94 -4.47
CA ILE A 38 -0.05 16.00 -4.30
C ILE A 38 0.30 17.13 -5.25
N VAL A 39 -0.62 17.44 -6.16
CA VAL A 39 -0.47 18.51 -7.15
C VAL A 39 -1.77 19.29 -7.20
N ASN A 40 -1.72 20.61 -7.05
CA ASN A 40 -2.90 21.49 -7.13
C ASN A 40 -4.09 21.01 -6.29
N ASN A 41 -3.84 20.57 -5.05
CA ASN A 41 -4.86 20.05 -4.13
C ASN A 41 -5.51 18.71 -4.53
N TYR A 42 -4.91 17.98 -5.47
CA TYR A 42 -5.28 16.61 -5.80
C TYR A 42 -4.27 15.63 -5.24
N PHE A 43 -4.74 14.67 -4.45
CA PHE A 43 -3.98 13.54 -3.99
C PHE A 43 -4.21 12.36 -4.94
N SER A 44 -3.12 11.88 -5.54
CA SER A 44 -3.14 10.78 -6.50
C SER A 44 -1.98 9.83 -6.28
N GLY A 45 -2.12 8.61 -6.78
CA GLY A 45 -1.07 7.61 -6.67
C GLY A 45 -1.38 6.32 -7.39
N GLN A 46 -0.40 5.43 -7.32
CA GLN A 46 -0.45 4.08 -7.89
C GLN A 46 -0.14 3.05 -6.82
N ILE A 47 -0.84 1.93 -6.88
CA ILE A 47 -0.84 0.85 -5.89
C ILE A 47 -0.58 -0.46 -6.64
N TYR A 48 0.29 -1.30 -6.07
CA TYR A 48 0.41 -2.70 -6.44
C TYR A 48 -0.68 -3.51 -5.73
N ILE A 49 -1.45 -4.30 -6.48
CA ILE A 49 -2.48 -5.20 -5.93
C ILE A 49 -2.23 -6.61 -6.43
N GLU A 50 -2.10 -7.57 -5.52
CA GLU A 50 -2.01 -8.98 -5.87
C GLU A 50 -3.37 -9.48 -6.41
N ASN A 51 -3.35 -10.09 -7.60
CA ASN A 51 -4.55 -10.52 -8.30
C ASN A 51 -5.09 -11.86 -7.77
N LEU A 52 -5.77 -11.80 -6.62
CA LEU A 52 -6.31 -12.98 -5.93
C LEU A 52 -7.71 -13.39 -6.44
N ALA A 53 -8.51 -12.45 -6.95
CA ALA A 53 -9.81 -12.69 -7.57
C ALA A 53 -10.25 -11.50 -8.43
N TYR A 54 -11.30 -11.68 -9.23
CA TYR A 54 -11.83 -10.62 -10.09
C TYR A 54 -12.45 -9.46 -9.30
N ALA A 55 -13.36 -9.76 -8.36
CA ALA A 55 -14.04 -8.75 -7.55
C ALA A 55 -13.12 -8.25 -6.44
N LYS A 56 -12.70 -6.98 -6.54
CA LYS A 56 -11.78 -6.32 -5.61
C LYS A 56 -12.36 -4.97 -5.20
N VAL A 57 -12.12 -4.57 -3.96
CA VAL A 57 -12.34 -3.20 -3.50
C VAL A 57 -11.03 -2.67 -2.93
N VAL A 58 -10.54 -1.58 -3.48
CA VAL A 58 -9.29 -0.93 -3.04
C VAL A 58 -9.62 0.49 -2.61
N THR A 59 -9.30 0.81 -1.36
CA THR A 59 -9.68 2.07 -0.74
C THR A 59 -8.47 2.68 -0.04
N VAL A 60 -8.21 3.95 -0.33
CA VAL A 60 -7.22 4.76 0.39
C VAL A 60 -7.96 5.52 1.47
N TYR A 61 -7.59 5.30 2.73
CA TYR A 61 -8.11 6.05 3.88
C TYR A 61 -7.08 7.07 4.29
N TYR A 62 -7.52 8.29 4.60
CA TYR A 62 -6.61 9.36 4.98
C TYR A 62 -7.14 10.18 6.16
N SER A 63 -6.23 10.92 6.79
CA SER A 63 -6.59 11.95 7.77
C SER A 63 -6.45 13.34 7.17
N THR A 64 -7.19 14.29 7.71
CA THR A 64 -7.02 15.72 7.41
C THR A 64 -5.63 16.22 7.82
N ALA A 65 -5.19 17.39 7.35
CA ALA A 65 -3.91 17.98 7.77
C ALA A 65 -3.79 18.21 9.30
N ALA A 66 -4.92 18.25 10.02
CA ALA A 66 -4.96 18.32 11.48
C ALA A 66 -4.87 16.94 12.17
N ASN A 67 -4.58 15.86 11.43
CA ASN A 67 -4.56 14.46 11.88
C ASN A 67 -5.91 13.96 12.42
N VAL A 68 -7.03 14.48 11.90
CA VAL A 68 -8.36 13.96 12.21
C VAL A 68 -8.69 12.85 11.21
N TRP A 69 -9.04 11.67 11.73
CA TRP A 69 -9.44 10.49 10.95
C TRP A 69 -10.96 10.35 10.92
N ASN A 70 -11.56 10.43 9.72
CA ASN A 70 -12.94 10.02 9.48
C ASN A 70 -12.95 8.94 8.40
N VAL A 71 -12.74 7.68 8.78
CA VAL A 71 -12.63 6.57 7.82
C VAL A 71 -13.88 6.39 6.94
N THR A 72 -15.05 6.87 7.37
CA THR A 72 -16.26 6.81 6.54
C THR A 72 -16.37 7.94 5.51
N GLY A 73 -15.71 9.07 5.72
CA GLY A 73 -15.81 10.26 4.86
C GLY A 73 -14.52 10.60 4.11
N ASP A 74 -13.36 10.38 4.73
CA ASP A 74 -12.03 10.65 4.21
C ASP A 74 -11.45 9.39 3.57
N SER A 75 -12.09 8.94 2.49
CA SER A 75 -11.66 7.77 1.73
C SER A 75 -11.75 8.01 0.22
N ILE A 76 -10.84 7.36 -0.52
CA ILE A 76 -10.76 7.43 -1.97
C ILE A 76 -10.80 6.01 -2.53
N ALA A 77 -11.80 5.73 -3.36
CA ALA A 77 -11.83 4.48 -4.11
C ALA A 77 -10.75 4.50 -5.21
N ALA A 78 -9.88 3.48 -5.21
CA ALA A 78 -8.97 3.26 -6.31
C ALA A 78 -9.64 2.42 -7.42
N SER A 79 -9.11 2.52 -8.63
CA SER A 79 -9.60 1.79 -9.80
C SER A 79 -8.47 1.03 -10.47
N TYR A 80 -8.80 -0.13 -11.04
CA TYR A 80 -7.88 -0.90 -11.88
C TYR A 80 -7.33 -0.02 -13.01
N SER A 81 -6.02 -0.10 -13.25
CA SER A 81 -5.35 0.58 -14.35
C SER A 81 -4.86 -0.43 -15.39
N SER A 82 -4.00 -1.37 -14.99
CA SER A 82 -3.44 -2.37 -15.90
C SER A 82 -2.86 -3.57 -15.17
N SER A 83 -2.70 -4.69 -15.88
CA SER A 83 -1.94 -5.86 -15.41
C SER A 83 -0.45 -5.62 -15.53
N ILE A 84 0.34 -6.20 -14.62
CA ILE A 84 1.79 -6.15 -14.70
C ILE A 84 2.30 -7.44 -15.36
N SER A 85 2.88 -7.31 -16.56
CA SER A 85 3.31 -8.47 -17.34
C SER A 85 4.37 -9.29 -16.62
N GLY A 86 4.22 -10.62 -16.63
CA GLY A 86 5.15 -11.54 -15.97
C GLY A 86 5.01 -11.64 -14.45
N THR A 87 3.99 -11.03 -13.84
CA THR A 87 3.70 -11.14 -12.41
C THR A 87 2.23 -11.47 -12.16
N ASN A 88 1.87 -11.76 -10.91
CA ASN A 88 0.49 -11.89 -10.45
C ASN A 88 -0.08 -10.57 -9.87
N TYR A 89 0.50 -9.42 -10.24
CA TYR A 89 0.08 -8.11 -9.72
C TYR A 89 -0.58 -7.24 -10.79
N GLU A 90 -1.36 -6.28 -10.30
CA GLU A 90 -2.04 -5.25 -11.07
C GLU A 90 -1.66 -3.86 -10.54
N TYR A 91 -1.63 -2.88 -11.44
CA TYR A 91 -1.64 -1.48 -11.07
C TYR A 91 -3.06 -1.01 -10.83
N TRP A 92 -3.26 -0.38 -9.68
CA TRP A 92 -4.46 0.36 -9.32
C TRP A 92 -4.09 1.83 -9.09
N VAL A 93 -5.01 2.75 -9.41
CA VAL A 93 -4.77 4.18 -9.30
C VAL A 93 -5.90 4.87 -8.54
N PHE A 94 -5.55 5.92 -7.82
CA PHE A 94 -6.52 6.80 -7.17
C PHE A 94 -6.20 8.26 -7.50
N ASN A 95 -7.23 9.09 -7.48
CA ASN A 95 -7.12 10.53 -7.66
C ASN A 95 -8.35 11.22 -7.08
N ALA A 96 -8.16 12.10 -6.10
CA ALA A 96 -9.24 12.92 -5.54
C ALA A 96 -8.75 14.27 -5.06
N SER A 97 -9.65 15.25 -5.01
CA SER A 97 -9.40 16.51 -4.33
C SER A 97 -9.48 16.30 -2.82
N ILE A 98 -8.49 16.80 -2.08
CA ILE A 98 -8.44 16.71 -0.60
C ILE A 98 -9.10 17.91 0.10
N GLY A 99 -9.74 18.80 -0.67
CA GLY A 99 -10.37 20.01 -0.16
C GLY A 99 -9.42 20.95 0.59
N SER A 100 -9.97 21.92 1.31
CA SER A 100 -9.18 22.87 2.13
C SER A 100 -8.57 22.24 3.38
N GLN A 101 -9.07 21.08 3.81
CA GLN A 101 -8.64 20.41 5.03
C GLN A 101 -7.29 19.71 4.86
N GLY A 102 -6.85 19.49 3.61
CA GLY A 102 -5.59 18.86 3.30
C GLY A 102 -5.50 17.42 3.80
N ILE A 103 -4.28 16.89 3.83
CA ILE A 103 -3.96 15.52 4.24
C ILE A 103 -2.63 15.49 4.97
N SER A 104 -2.52 14.73 6.05
CA SER A 104 -1.25 14.52 6.77
C SER A 104 -0.73 13.09 6.68
N GLU A 105 -1.62 12.10 6.63
CA GLU A 105 -1.25 10.70 6.50
C GLU A 105 -2.36 9.83 5.90
N PHE A 106 -1.97 8.67 5.37
CA PHE A 106 -2.90 7.70 4.77
C PHE A 106 -2.43 6.25 4.87
N TYR A 107 -3.36 5.32 4.65
CA TYR A 107 -3.09 3.89 4.44
C TYR A 107 -4.04 3.33 3.37
N ILE A 108 -3.74 2.12 2.90
CA ILE A 108 -4.52 1.44 1.85
C ILE A 108 -5.16 0.19 2.45
N GLN A 109 -6.42 -0.04 2.12
CA GLN A 109 -7.12 -1.29 2.34
C GLN A 109 -7.43 -1.94 0.99
N TYR A 110 -7.17 -3.25 0.90
CA TYR A 110 -7.53 -4.10 -0.21
C TYR A 110 -8.44 -5.23 0.28
N GLN A 111 -9.69 -5.26 -0.19
CA GLN A 111 -10.66 -6.31 0.11
C GLN A 111 -10.87 -7.22 -1.12
N VAL A 112 -10.76 -8.53 -0.90
CA VAL A 112 -10.96 -9.57 -1.92
C VAL A 112 -11.38 -10.87 -1.26
N ASN A 113 -12.36 -11.58 -1.85
CA ASN A 113 -12.89 -12.84 -1.31
C ASN A 113 -13.27 -12.77 0.19
N GLY A 114 -13.81 -11.63 0.64
CA GLY A 114 -14.20 -11.44 2.04
C GLY A 114 -13.03 -11.25 3.02
N THR A 115 -11.79 -11.12 2.54
CA THR A 115 -10.60 -10.86 3.35
C THR A 115 -10.08 -9.45 3.10
N SER A 116 -9.62 -8.77 4.16
CA SER A 116 -9.01 -7.45 4.08
C SER A 116 -7.50 -7.53 4.31
N TYR A 117 -6.75 -6.96 3.39
CA TYR A 117 -5.31 -6.73 3.48
C TYR A 117 -5.06 -5.23 3.62
N TYR A 118 -3.94 -4.87 4.25
CA TYR A 118 -3.63 -3.48 4.55
C TYR A 118 -2.18 -3.19 4.19
N ASP A 119 -1.99 -2.03 3.60
CA ASP A 119 -0.70 -1.37 3.55
C ASP A 119 -0.79 -0.08 4.37
N ASN A 120 -0.32 -0.18 5.60
CA ASN A 120 -0.28 0.91 6.58
C ASN A 120 1.16 1.24 6.98
N ASN A 121 2.13 0.99 6.09
CA ASN A 121 3.54 1.25 6.34
C ASN A 121 4.02 0.68 7.69
N SER A 122 3.74 -0.62 7.91
CA SER A 122 4.05 -1.33 9.16
C SER A 122 3.48 -0.67 10.43
N GLY A 123 2.27 -0.13 10.33
CA GLY A 123 1.57 0.56 11.42
C GLY A 123 1.90 2.04 11.58
N ASN A 124 2.79 2.61 10.76
CA ASN A 124 3.17 4.02 10.85
C ASN A 124 2.34 4.95 9.95
N ASN A 125 1.58 4.36 9.02
CA ASN A 125 0.96 5.04 7.89
C ASN A 125 1.97 5.78 6.99
N TYR A 126 1.51 6.21 5.82
CA TYR A 126 2.29 7.05 4.93
C TYR A 126 2.14 8.50 5.34
N LYS A 127 3.25 9.18 5.67
CA LYS A 127 3.24 10.60 6.02
C LYS A 127 3.36 11.46 4.78
N VAL A 128 2.48 12.45 4.66
CA VAL A 128 2.48 13.39 3.56
C VAL A 128 3.22 14.66 3.98
N SER A 129 4.40 14.88 3.42
CA SER A 129 5.03 16.20 3.36
C SER A 129 4.64 16.88 2.05
N SER A 130 4.45 18.20 2.06
CA SER A 130 3.88 19.00 0.96
C SER A 130 4.66 19.02 -0.36
N THR A 131 5.69 18.19 -0.49
CA THR A 131 6.54 18.00 -1.66
C THR A 131 7.14 16.60 -1.56
N THR A 132 6.84 15.70 -2.51
CA THR A 132 7.73 14.65 -3.07
C THR A 132 6.91 13.48 -3.60
N SER A 133 7.15 13.09 -4.85
CA SER A 133 6.79 11.76 -5.37
C SER A 133 7.67 10.71 -4.68
N ILE A 134 7.17 10.05 -3.64
CA ILE A 134 7.94 9.02 -2.92
C ILE A 134 7.54 7.66 -3.47
N SER A 135 8.52 6.89 -3.96
CA SER A 135 8.35 5.45 -4.14
C SER A 135 8.83 4.76 -2.88
N THR A 136 7.96 4.01 -2.22
CA THR A 136 8.28 3.34 -0.96
C THR A 136 8.37 1.84 -1.23
N THR A 137 9.59 1.30 -1.25
CA THR A 137 9.83 -0.14 -1.25
C THR A 137 9.80 -0.61 0.20
N SER A 138 8.70 -1.23 0.62
CA SER A 138 8.54 -1.80 1.96
C SER A 138 8.96 -3.26 1.93
N SER A 139 10.27 -3.53 2.04
CA SER A 139 10.79 -4.88 2.25
C SER A 139 11.47 -5.02 3.61
N THR A 140 10.78 -5.61 4.60
CA THR A 140 11.43 -6.40 5.66
C THR A 140 10.56 -7.56 6.11
N THR A 141 11.13 -8.74 5.94
CA THR A 141 10.78 -10.05 6.49
C THR A 141 10.50 -10.02 7.99
N ALA A 142 9.36 -10.55 8.42
CA ALA A 142 9.16 -11.05 9.79
C ALA A 142 8.56 -12.46 9.74
N THR A 143 9.44 -13.46 9.59
CA THR A 143 9.13 -14.85 9.97
C THR A 143 9.23 -14.94 11.49
N SER A 144 8.14 -15.35 12.15
CA SER A 144 8.22 -16.01 13.45
C SER A 144 7.08 -17.02 13.57
N LYS A 145 7.40 -18.28 13.31
CA LYS A 145 6.61 -19.45 13.70
C LYS A 145 6.74 -19.66 15.21
N THR A 146 5.60 -19.98 15.82
CA THR A 146 5.32 -20.74 17.05
C THR A 146 6.48 -21.20 17.94
N SER A 147 6.42 -20.80 19.21
CA SER A 147 7.04 -21.52 20.34
C SER A 147 6.00 -21.79 21.43
N THR A 148 5.58 -23.05 21.54
CA THR A 148 4.86 -23.61 22.69
C THR A 148 5.86 -23.89 23.80
N THR A 149 5.70 -23.34 25.02
CA THR A 149 6.19 -23.97 26.27
C THR A 149 5.44 -23.42 27.49
N THR A 150 4.62 -24.30 28.07
CA THR A 150 4.30 -24.51 29.50
C THR A 150 4.69 -23.44 30.52
N SER A 151 3.70 -22.92 31.24
CA SER A 151 3.85 -22.51 32.64
C SER A 151 2.62 -22.87 33.47
N LYS A 152 2.92 -23.47 34.62
CA LYS A 152 2.06 -24.21 35.55
C LYS A 152 1.50 -23.28 36.63
N THR A 153 0.17 -23.33 36.80
CA THR A 153 -0.69 -23.17 38.00
C THR A 153 -0.19 -22.38 39.22
N THR A 154 -1.01 -21.41 39.71
CA THR A 154 -1.70 -21.46 41.03
C THR A 154 -2.84 -20.41 41.18
N THR A 155 -4.06 -20.94 41.24
CA THR A 155 -5.35 -20.59 41.89
C THR A 155 -5.53 -19.35 42.79
N SER A 156 -6.63 -18.59 42.58
CA SER A 156 -7.67 -18.34 43.62
C SER A 156 -8.91 -17.54 43.11
N THR A 157 -10.07 -18.24 43.07
CA THR A 157 -11.46 -17.85 43.46
C THR A 157 -11.95 -16.42 43.22
N THR A 158 -13.06 -16.17 42.50
CA THR A 158 -14.46 -16.43 42.94
C THR A 158 -15.46 -16.27 41.77
N ALA A 159 -16.48 -17.15 41.72
CA ALA A 159 -17.59 -17.23 40.76
C ALA A 159 -18.60 -16.05 40.89
N THR A 160 -19.51 -15.71 39.95
CA THR A 160 -20.67 -16.48 39.49
C THR A 160 -21.49 -15.67 38.46
N SER A 161 -22.04 -16.36 37.42
CA SER A 161 -23.30 -16.12 36.65
C SER A 161 -23.49 -14.78 35.88
N THR A 162 -24.11 -14.66 34.70
CA THR A 162 -24.93 -15.53 33.84
C THR A 162 -25.16 -14.82 32.48
N SER A 163 -25.24 -15.62 31.41
CA SER A 163 -26.25 -15.61 30.33
C SER A 163 -26.50 -14.39 29.39
N THR A 164 -26.48 -14.72 28.09
CA THR A 164 -27.41 -14.33 26.99
C THR A 164 -27.24 -13.02 26.19
N THR A 165 -26.73 -13.21 24.94
CA THR A 165 -27.25 -12.75 23.62
C THR A 165 -27.15 -11.30 23.10
N PRO A 166 -27.14 -11.09 21.76
CA PRO A 166 -26.54 -9.95 21.04
C PRO A 166 -27.56 -8.95 20.41
N TRP A 167 -27.02 -7.85 19.84
CA TRP A 167 -27.59 -6.90 18.83
C TRP A 167 -29.04 -6.41 19.03
N ALA A 168 -29.22 -5.11 19.32
CA ALA A 168 -30.32 -4.28 18.78
C ALA A 168 -30.14 -2.79 19.12
N ASP A 169 -30.40 -1.95 18.11
CA ASP A 169 -30.93 -0.59 18.13
C ASP A 169 -30.57 0.40 19.26
N ARG A 170 -29.95 1.51 18.87
CA ARG A 170 -30.29 2.82 19.45
C ARG A 170 -30.49 3.87 18.36
N VAL A 171 -31.77 4.04 18.03
CA VAL A 171 -32.36 5.34 17.68
C VAL A 171 -32.22 6.25 18.90
N ILE A 172 -31.70 7.47 18.74
CA ILE A 172 -31.85 8.54 19.73
C ILE A 172 -32.42 9.77 19.03
N TYR A 173 -33.62 10.16 19.47
CA TYR A 173 -34.20 11.49 19.28
C TYR A 173 -33.53 12.47 20.24
N GLN A 174 -33.09 13.62 19.74
CA GLN A 174 -33.30 14.97 20.30
C GLN A 174 -33.31 15.94 19.12
#